data_AF-A0A6P1AH33-F1
#
_entry.id   AF-A0A6P1AH33-F1
#
_cell.length_a   1.000
_cell.length_b   1.000
_cell.length_c   1.000
_cell.angle_alpha   90.00
_cell.angle_beta   90.00
_cell.angle_gamma   90.00
#
_symmetry.space_group_name_H-M   'P 1'
#
loop_
_entity.id
_entity.type
_entity.pdbx_description
1 polymer ?
#
loop_
_entity_poly.entity_id
_entity_poly.type
_entity_poly.pdbx_seq_one_letter_code
_entity_poly.pdbx_strand_id
1 'polypeptide(L)'
;MFGCQQNLIKNSEQLPFIEYLCRTANKLINCGIYLARQWYFKCHYLPDKYDLEKALKGNTNYKFLHSQAAQQTLRGVAESFKSYKELSQ
;
A
#
# COMPACT_ATOMS: atom_id res chain seq x y z
N MET A 1 -29.85 17.10 1.49
CA MET A 1 -28.51 16.77 0.96
C MET A 1 -27.51 17.58 1.76
N PHE A 2 -26.75 16.95 2.66
CA PHE A 2 -25.80 17.69 3.50
C PHE A 2 -24.63 18.15 2.62
N GLY A 3 -24.44 19.46 2.49
CA GLY A 3 -23.26 20.01 1.83
C GLY A 3 -22.04 19.74 2.70
N CYS A 4 -21.24 18.73 2.37
CA CYS A 4 -19.97 18.51 3.04
C CYS A 4 -18.95 19.54 2.54
N GLN A 5 -18.33 20.26 3.47
CA GLN A 5 -17.23 21.15 3.13
C GLN A 5 -16.03 20.34 2.65
N GLN A 6 -15.53 20.64 1.46
CA GLN A 6 -14.32 20.02 0.93
C GLN A 6 -13.10 20.58 1.67
N ASN A 7 -12.33 19.70 2.31
CA ASN A 7 -11.03 20.03 2.85
C ASN A 7 -9.94 19.85 1.78
N LEU A 8 -9.93 20.74 0.79
CA LEU A 8 -8.97 20.72 -0.30
C LEU A 8 -7.66 21.36 0.12
N ILE A 9 -6.53 20.69 -0.15
CA ILE A 9 -5.20 21.26 0.01
C ILE A 9 -4.99 22.29 -1.10
N LYS A 10 -4.86 23.57 -0.73
CA LYS A 10 -4.72 24.70 -1.68
C LYS A 10 -3.28 25.13 -1.95
N ASN A 11 -2.29 24.52 -1.30
CA ASN A 11 -0.89 24.90 -1.47
C ASN A 11 -0.33 24.34 -2.79
N SER A 12 -0.20 25.20 -3.80
CA SER A 12 0.27 24.84 -5.14
C SER A 12 1.73 24.39 -5.21
N GLU A 13 2.58 24.81 -4.27
CA GLU A 13 3.99 24.42 -4.23
C GLU A 13 4.18 23.01 -3.68
N GLN A 14 3.37 22.63 -2.68
CA GLN A 14 3.44 21.32 -2.03
C GLN A 14 2.65 20.25 -2.78
N LEU A 15 1.61 20.64 -3.54
CA LEU A 15 0.71 19.71 -4.23
C LEU A 15 1.43 18.70 -5.14
N PRO A 16 2.41 19.11 -5.99
CA PRO A 16 3.12 18.17 -6.85
C PRO A 16 3.92 17.12 -6.07
N PHE A 17 4.50 17.50 -4.93
CA PHE A 17 5.25 16.59 -4.08
C PHE A 17 4.34 15.56 -3.39
N ILE A 18 3.20 16.01 -2.87
CA ILE A 18 2.20 15.12 -2.27
C ILE A 18 1.65 14.16 -3.33
N GLU A 19 1.36 14.65 -4.53
CA GLU A 19 0.90 13.81 -5.63
C GLU A 19 1.95 12.75 -6.01
N TYR A 20 3.23 13.14 -6.08
CA TYR A 20 4.32 12.20 -6.32
C TYR A 20 4.41 11.12 -5.24
N LEU A 21 4.30 11.49 -3.95
CA LEU A 21 4.28 10.54 -2.84
C LEU A 21 3.11 9.57 -2.95
N CYS A 22 1.90 10.05 -3.21
CA CYS A 22 0.71 9.22 -3.38
C CYS A 22 0.83 8.28 -4.57
N ARG A 23 1.35 8.75 -5.70
CA ARG A 23 1.63 7.91 -6.89
C ARG A 23 2.67 6.83 -6.57
N THR A 24 3.71 7.17 -5.83
CA THR A 24 4.76 6.22 -5.41
C THR A 24 4.20 5.17 -4.44
N ALA A 25 3.38 5.58 -3.47
CA ALA A 25 2.67 4.67 -2.57
C ALA A 25 1.75 3.72 -3.34
N ASN A 26 0.95 4.22 -4.29
CA ASN A 26 0.10 3.38 -5.14
C ASN A 26 0.89 2.36 -5.96
N LYS A 27 2.06 2.74 -6.49
CA LYS A 27 2.95 1.79 -7.18
C LYS A 27 3.45 0.70 -6.22
N LEU A 28 3.82 1.06 -4.99
CA LEU A 28 4.25 0.09 -3.98
C LEU A 28 3.10 -0.86 -3.58
N ILE A 29 1.88 -0.35 -3.41
CA ILE A 29 0.67 -1.15 -3.16
C ILE A 29 0.49 -2.18 -4.29
N ASN A 30 0.58 -1.75 -5.55
CA ASN A 30 0.46 -2.64 -6.70
C ASN A 30 1.52 -3.75 -6.68
N CYS A 31 2.78 -3.43 -6.33
CA CYS A 31 3.82 -4.44 -6.14
C CYS A 31 3.47 -5.42 -5.01
N GLY A 32 2.97 -4.93 -3.88
CA GLY A 32 2.52 -5.74 -2.75
C GLY A 32 1.40 -6.70 -3.13
N ILE A 33 0.35 -6.20 -3.79
CA ILE A 33 -0.80 -7.01 -4.25
C ILE A 33 -0.34 -8.07 -5.24
N TYR A 34 0.51 -7.70 -6.20
CA TYR A 34 1.04 -8.64 -7.18
C TYR A 34 1.80 -9.79 -6.50
N LEU A 35 2.71 -9.47 -5.58
CA LEU A 35 3.49 -10.47 -4.86
C LEU A 35 2.61 -11.37 -3.98
N ALA A 36 1.66 -10.79 -3.23
CA ALA A 36 0.71 -11.54 -2.41
C ALA A 36 -0.12 -12.53 -3.25
N ARG A 37 -0.61 -12.10 -4.42
CA ARG A 37 -1.32 -12.98 -5.36
C ARG A 37 -0.42 -14.09 -5.90
N GLN A 38 0.83 -13.79 -6.24
CA GLN A 38 1.78 -14.80 -6.70
C GLN A 38 2.00 -15.88 -5.63
N TRP A 39 2.19 -15.50 -4.37
CA TRP A 39 2.31 -16.45 -3.26
C TRP A 39 1.04 -17.27 -3.05
N TYR A 40 -0.13 -16.65 -3.16
CA TYR A 40 -1.39 -17.36 -3.01
C TYR A 40 -1.61 -18.39 -4.13
N PHE A 41 -1.46 -17.99 -5.39
CA PHE A 41 -1.73 -18.90 -6.51
C PHE A 41 -0.68 -19.99 -6.69
N LYS A 42 0.58 -19.75 -6.28
CA LYS A 42 1.67 -20.73 -6.46
C LYS A 42 1.88 -21.62 -5.24
N CYS A 43 1.68 -21.09 -4.03
CA CYS A 43 2.03 -21.77 -2.79
C CYS A 43 0.84 -21.92 -1.84
N HIS A 44 -0.36 -21.45 -2.22
CA HIS A 44 -1.53 -21.34 -1.33
C HIS A 44 -1.22 -20.57 -0.03
N TYR A 45 -0.26 -19.64 -0.11
CA TYR A 45 0.22 -18.87 1.02
C TYR A 45 -0.35 -17.45 1.00
N LEU A 46 -0.90 -17.00 2.13
CA LEU A 46 -1.32 -15.61 2.33
C LEU A 46 -0.25 -14.89 3.16
N PRO A 47 0.10 -13.64 2.80
CA PRO A 47 1.12 -12.88 3.52
C PRO A 47 0.68 -12.58 4.96
N ASP A 48 1.59 -12.77 5.92
CA ASP A 48 1.49 -12.23 7.26
C ASP A 48 1.92 -10.75 7.28
N LYS A 49 1.70 -10.08 8.41
CA LYS A 49 1.85 -8.64 8.61
C LYS A 49 3.17 -8.07 8.09
N TYR A 50 4.28 -8.81 8.24
CA TYR A 50 5.63 -8.31 7.95
C TYR A 50 6.24 -8.88 6.67
N ASP A 51 5.57 -9.78 5.95
CA ASP A 51 6.22 -10.50 4.86
C ASP A 51 6.44 -9.62 3.64
N LEU A 52 5.43 -8.83 3.28
CA LEU A 52 5.50 -7.94 2.13
C LEU A 52 6.57 -6.85 2.34
N GLU A 53 6.70 -6.29 3.54
CA GLU A 53 7.74 -5.28 3.83
C GLU A 53 9.16 -5.87 3.78
N LYS A 54 9.35 -7.11 4.24
CA LYS A 54 10.64 -7.80 4.15
C LYS A 54 10.99 -8.12 2.69
N ALA A 55 10.03 -8.65 1.93
CA ALA A 55 10.23 -9.06 0.55
C ALA A 55 10.44 -7.87 -0.40
N LEU A 56 9.75 -6.75 -0.16
CA LEU A 56 9.81 -5.57 -1.04
C LEU A 56 10.75 -4.46 -0.54
N LYS A 57 11.55 -4.70 0.51
CA LYS A 57 12.53 -3.72 1.04
C LYS A 57 13.52 -3.24 -0.04
N GLY A 58 13.84 -4.09 -1.01
CA GLY A 58 14.71 -3.76 -2.14
C GLY A 58 14.04 -2.95 -3.25
N ASN A 59 12.70 -2.86 -3.27
CA ASN A 59 11.93 -2.21 -4.32
C ASN A 59 12.21 -0.70 -4.39
N THR A 60 12.33 -0.17 -5.60
CA THR A 60 12.61 1.26 -5.82
C THR A 60 11.53 2.17 -5.21
N ASN A 61 10.24 1.82 -5.34
CA ASN A 61 9.15 2.61 -4.74
C ASN A 61 9.17 2.55 -3.21
N TYR A 62 9.62 1.43 -2.63
CA TYR A 62 9.81 1.32 -1.18
C TYR A 62 10.89 2.29 -0.70
N LYS A 63 12.03 2.35 -1.40
CA LYS A 63 13.16 3.22 -1.04
C LYS A 63 12.87 4.71 -1.25
N PHE A 64 11.97 5.06 -2.17
CA PHE A 64 11.56 6.44 -2.38
C PHE A 64 10.62 6.99 -1.31
N LEU A 65 9.90 6.10 -0.61
CA LEU A 65 9.07 6.49 0.53
C LEU A 65 9.91 6.47 1.81
N HIS A 66 9.49 7.28 2.79
CA HIS A 66 10.00 7.12 4.14
C HIS A 66 9.73 5.69 4.64
N SER A 67 10.69 5.09 5.35
CA SER A 67 10.66 3.67 5.74
C SER A 67 9.36 3.26 6.42
N GLN A 68 8.89 4.06 7.38
CA GLN A 68 7.67 3.79 8.11
C GLN A 68 6.42 3.91 7.22
N ALA A 69 6.39 4.85 6.26
CA ALA A 69 5.28 4.98 5.32
C ALA A 69 5.23 3.79 4.35
N ALA A 70 6.38 3.33 3.86
CA ALA A 70 6.48 2.15 3.00
C ALA A 70 6.01 0.88 3.72
N GLN A 71 6.43 0.69 4.96
CA GLN A 71 6.01 -0.44 5.80
C GLN A 71 4.50 -0.45 6.03
N GLN A 72 3.92 0.68 6.44
CA GLN A 72 2.48 0.77 6.70
C GLN A 72 1.66 0.56 5.42
N THR A 73 2.16 1.06 4.27
CA THR A 73 1.55 0.82 2.96
C THR A 73 1.44 -0.67 2.65
N LEU A 74 2.51 -1.44 2.90
CA LEU A 74 2.53 -2.88 2.63
C LEU A 74 1.78 -3.70 3.68
N ARG A 75 1.75 -3.25 4.94
CA ARG A 75 0.91 -3.86 5.99
C ARG A 75 -0.56 -3.72 5.68
N GLY A 76 -1.01 -2.56 5.17
CA GLY A 76 -2.39 -2.37 4.73
C GLY A 76 -2.80 -3.34 3.62
N VAL A 77 -1.85 -3.70 2.73
CA VAL A 77 -2.08 -4.79 1.76
C VAL A 77 -2.23 -6.12 2.47
N ALA A 78 -1.31 -6.52 3.35
CA ALA A 78 -1.40 -7.80 4.08
C ALA A 78 -2.70 -7.91 4.90
N GLU A 79 -3.10 -6.84 5.58
CA GLU A 79 -4.35 -6.72 6.32
C GLU A 79 -5.57 -6.91 5.42
N SER A 80 -5.58 -6.29 4.23
CA SER A 80 -6.67 -6.45 3.26
C SER A 80 -6.86 -7.91 2.81
N PHE A 81 -5.76 -8.64 2.58
CA PHE A 81 -5.83 -10.06 2.24
C PHE A 81 -6.32 -10.91 3.40
N LYS A 82 -5.87 -10.60 4.62
CA LYS A 82 -6.36 -11.27 5.85
C LYS A 82 -7.86 -11.05 6.05
N SER A 83 -8.33 -9.81 5.96
CA SER A 83 -9.75 -9.47 6.09
C SER A 83 -10.61 -10.14 5.02
N TYR A 84 -10.14 -10.22 3.77
CA TYR A 84 -10.85 -10.94 2.72
C TYR A 84 -11.01 -12.43 3.06
N LYS A 85 -9.94 -13.07 3.57
CA LYS A 85 -9.99 -14.48 3.99
C LYS A 85 -11.02 -14.68 5.10
N GLU A 86 -10.99 -13.84 6.13
CA GLU A 86 -11.92 -13.92 7.27
C GLU A 86 -13.38 -13.69 6.86
N LEU A 87 -13.64 -12.84 5.87
CA LEU A 87 -14.99 -12.65 5.31
C LEU A 87 -15.49 -13.85 4.50
N SER A 88 -14.58 -14.61 3.89
CA SER A 88 -14.91 -15.77 3.05
C SER A 88 -15.09 -17.09 3.83
N GLN A 89 -14.96 -17.05 5.15
CA GLN A 89 -15.14 -18.18 6.07
C GLN A 89 -16.56 -18.20 6.63
#